data_AF-A0AAE0VRK5-F1
#
_entry.id   AF-A0AAE0VRK5-F1
#
_cell.length_a   1.000
_cell.length_b   1.000
_cell.length_c   1.000
_cell.angle_alpha   90.00
_cell.angle_beta   90.00
_cell.angle_gamma   90.00
#
_symmetry.space_group_name_H-M   'P 1'
#
loop_
_entity.id
_entity.type
_entity.pdbx_description
1 polymer ?
#
loop_
_entity_poly.entity_id
_entity_poly.type
_entity_poly.pdbx_seq_one_letter_code
_entity_poly.pdbx_strand_id
1 'polypeptide(L)'
;MKPSLFGKIQSQWNNIVQNLDVQRVCDVLMTKFTLFPNELQRINSQVTHNDQARKLLEILKVKEDKHFENFLAVLDRTNHKYIADAIRQAEVPHDYVEPAVYSEATASTSRCSSSTRIPHNRLVNTISSLRPSHKGWRICVRVTNKNMISKYKKYGGWNQRFNVSFADDSGSIEAVAFGEAVDKFYELLEEQKVYYISGATIKKAKSNFSQGNAYDMILENDTNIELCEEEDNLDLPTEISYNFVRIDKLEPGRLYDVVGVVKDHQLKTIGKWSRIEVQIVDQSKMMVPLTLSKKDVENLDLSGNPVIAVKGAWLKNSHGHMYLKKMPNTKFKINPDTHESDLLQRWFAREGHQIEFEKI
;
A
#
# COMPACT_ATOMS: atom_id res chain seq x y z
N MET A 1 8.37 -28.76 -15.66
CA MET A 1 7.58 -27.70 -14.98
C MET A 1 6.68 -28.39 -13.98
N LYS A 2 6.67 -27.96 -12.71
CA LYS A 2 5.64 -28.44 -11.78
C LYS A 2 4.28 -27.99 -12.35
N PRO A 3 3.25 -28.84 -12.43
CA PRO A 3 1.91 -28.40 -12.79
C PRO A 3 1.49 -27.26 -11.87
N SER A 4 0.97 -26.15 -12.41
CA SER A 4 0.54 -25.02 -11.57
C SER A 4 -0.55 -25.53 -10.63
N LEU A 5 -0.37 -25.27 -9.33
CA LEU A 5 -1.29 -25.71 -8.28
C LEU A 5 -2.72 -25.19 -8.55
N PHE A 6 -2.81 -24.04 -9.21
CA PHE A 6 -4.05 -23.44 -9.68
C PHE A 6 -4.77 -24.26 -10.76
N GLY A 7 -4.05 -24.86 -11.71
CA GLY A 7 -4.65 -25.73 -12.73
C GLY A 7 -5.36 -26.95 -12.13
N LYS A 8 -4.87 -27.44 -10.98
CA LYS A 8 -5.50 -28.52 -10.21
C LYS A 8 -6.73 -28.07 -9.42
N ILE A 9 -6.73 -26.84 -8.90
CA ILE A 9 -7.92 -26.25 -8.26
C ILE A 9 -9.00 -26.03 -9.30
N GLN A 10 -8.64 -25.58 -10.50
CA GLN A 10 -9.58 -25.34 -11.60
C GLN A 10 -10.26 -26.63 -12.06
N SER A 11 -9.56 -27.77 -12.09
CA SER A 11 -10.20 -29.05 -12.39
C SER A 11 -11.13 -29.56 -11.28
N GLN A 12 -10.93 -29.11 -10.04
CA GLN A 12 -11.78 -29.44 -8.88
C GLN A 12 -12.79 -28.34 -8.54
N TRP A 13 -12.97 -27.31 -9.39
CA TRP A 13 -13.73 -26.10 -9.07
C TRP A 13 -15.15 -26.39 -8.58
N ASN A 14 -15.89 -27.24 -9.30
CA ASN A 14 -17.26 -27.59 -8.93
C ASN A 14 -17.33 -28.43 -7.64
N ASN A 15 -16.35 -29.31 -7.42
CA ASN A 15 -16.26 -30.10 -6.20
C ASN A 15 -16.04 -29.19 -4.99
N ILE A 16 -15.13 -28.21 -5.11
CA ILE A 16 -14.85 -27.26 -4.04
C ILE A 16 -16.08 -26.39 -3.76
N VAL A 17 -16.69 -25.79 -4.79
CA VAL A 17 -17.85 -24.89 -4.62
C VAL A 17 -19.03 -25.58 -3.92
N GLN A 18 -19.27 -26.87 -4.20
CA GLN A 18 -20.40 -27.60 -3.64
C GLN A 18 -20.18 -28.09 -2.21
N ASN A 19 -18.93 -28.38 -1.83
CA ASN A 19 -18.66 -29.14 -0.59
C ASN A 19 -17.77 -28.40 0.43
N LEU A 20 -17.35 -27.17 0.14
CA LEU A 20 -16.54 -26.35 1.04
C LEU A 20 -17.41 -25.60 2.05
N ASP A 21 -17.25 -25.84 3.34
CA ASP A 21 -17.79 -24.96 4.38
C ASP A 21 -17.00 -23.64 4.39
N VAL A 22 -17.56 -22.66 3.71
CA VAL A 22 -16.91 -21.37 3.44
C VAL A 22 -16.62 -20.62 4.73
N GLN A 23 -17.55 -20.61 5.69
CA GLN A 23 -17.37 -19.87 6.94
C GLN A 23 -16.21 -20.45 7.75
N ARG A 24 -16.21 -21.78 7.95
CA ARG A 24 -15.18 -22.45 8.73
C ARG A 24 -13.79 -22.30 8.10
N VAL A 25 -13.71 -22.36 6.78
CA VAL A 25 -12.46 -22.21 6.04
C VAL A 25 -11.99 -20.76 6.08
N CYS A 26 -12.88 -19.79 5.92
CA CYS A 26 -12.56 -18.38 6.01
C CYS A 26 -12.03 -17.98 7.38
N ASP A 27 -12.66 -18.43 8.46
CA ASP A 27 -12.22 -18.14 9.84
C ASP A 27 -10.76 -18.58 10.06
N VAL A 28 -10.39 -19.77 9.59
CA VAL A 28 -9.02 -20.28 9.73
C VAL A 28 -8.06 -19.55 8.80
N LEU A 29 -8.48 -19.20 7.58
CA LEU A 29 -7.66 -18.42 6.64
C LEU A 29 -7.36 -17.01 7.16
N MET A 30 -8.30 -16.39 7.90
CA MET A 30 -8.10 -15.12 8.59
C MET A 30 -7.01 -15.21 9.67
N THR A 31 -7.00 -16.27 10.48
CA THR A 31 -5.94 -16.47 11.49
C THR A 31 -4.54 -16.66 10.90
N LYS A 32 -4.46 -17.09 9.64
CA LYS A 32 -3.21 -17.29 8.89
C LYS A 32 -2.86 -16.13 7.97
N PHE A 33 -3.54 -14.99 8.08
CA PHE A 33 -3.37 -13.83 7.18
C PHE A 33 -3.48 -14.17 5.69
N THR A 34 -4.25 -15.22 5.37
CA THR A 34 -4.49 -15.64 3.99
C THR A 34 -5.70 -14.94 3.40
N LEU A 35 -6.68 -14.64 4.26
CA LEU A 35 -7.78 -13.71 4.00
C LEU A 35 -7.67 -12.49 4.91
N PHE A 36 -8.10 -11.34 4.42
CA PHE A 36 -8.21 -10.08 5.16
C PHE A 36 -9.68 -9.72 5.45
N PRO A 37 -9.98 -8.86 6.45
CA PRO A 37 -11.37 -8.55 6.84
C PRO A 37 -12.26 -8.04 5.71
N ASN A 38 -11.70 -7.22 4.81
CA ASN A 38 -12.40 -6.71 3.62
C ASN A 38 -12.72 -7.83 2.61
N GLU A 39 -11.83 -8.80 2.44
CA GLU A 39 -12.05 -9.97 1.59
C GLU A 39 -13.14 -10.86 2.18
N LEU A 40 -13.14 -11.05 3.51
CA LEU A 40 -14.20 -11.76 4.22
C LEU A 40 -15.56 -11.07 4.06
N GLN A 41 -15.60 -9.73 4.14
CA GLN A 41 -16.83 -8.97 3.91
C GLN A 41 -17.37 -9.16 2.49
N ARG A 42 -16.49 -9.20 1.48
CA ARG A 42 -16.86 -9.45 0.06
C ARG A 42 -17.33 -10.88 -0.19
N ILE A 43 -16.80 -11.84 0.57
CA ILE A 43 -17.29 -13.23 0.55
C ILE A 43 -18.68 -13.26 1.21
N ASN A 44 -18.83 -12.71 2.41
CA ASN A 44 -20.08 -12.72 3.17
C ASN A 44 -21.20 -11.89 2.51
N SER A 45 -20.86 -10.95 1.62
CA SER A 45 -21.86 -10.20 0.84
C SER A 45 -22.50 -11.02 -0.29
N GLN A 46 -21.99 -12.22 -0.59
CA GLN A 46 -22.62 -13.11 -1.57
C GLN A 46 -23.86 -13.78 -0.99
N VAL A 47 -24.91 -13.85 -1.81
CA VAL A 47 -26.26 -14.28 -1.41
C VAL A 47 -26.32 -15.79 -1.14
N THR A 48 -25.63 -16.60 -1.94
CA THR A 48 -25.67 -18.06 -1.81
C THR A 48 -24.34 -18.61 -1.34
N HIS A 49 -24.38 -19.72 -0.59
CA HIS A 49 -23.18 -20.45 -0.16
C HIS A 49 -22.22 -20.76 -1.33
N ASN A 50 -22.75 -21.14 -2.49
CA ASN A 50 -21.94 -21.44 -3.66
C ASN A 50 -21.27 -20.18 -4.24
N ASP A 51 -21.93 -19.03 -4.16
CA ASP A 51 -21.34 -17.77 -4.60
C ASP A 51 -20.28 -17.27 -3.62
N GLN A 52 -20.47 -17.51 -2.31
CA GLN A 52 -19.44 -17.29 -1.30
C GLN A 52 -18.19 -18.16 -1.60
N ALA A 53 -18.38 -19.45 -1.91
CA ALA A 53 -17.29 -20.35 -2.27
C ALA A 53 -16.59 -19.94 -3.57
N ARG A 54 -17.34 -19.53 -4.60
CA ARG A 54 -16.77 -18.98 -5.85
C ARG A 54 -15.97 -17.71 -5.59
N LYS A 55 -16.49 -16.80 -4.77
CA LYS A 55 -15.81 -15.56 -4.42
C LYS A 55 -14.50 -15.81 -3.68
N LEU A 56 -14.50 -16.77 -2.75
CA LEU A 56 -13.28 -17.21 -2.08
C LEU A 56 -12.24 -17.74 -3.08
N LEU A 57 -12.65 -18.58 -4.03
CA LEU A 57 -11.73 -19.12 -5.05
C LEU A 57 -11.23 -18.03 -6.03
N GLU A 58 -12.07 -17.06 -6.39
CA GLU A 58 -11.67 -15.89 -7.17
C GLU A 58 -10.61 -15.04 -6.43
N ILE A 59 -10.79 -14.84 -5.12
CA ILE A 59 -9.83 -14.10 -4.30
C ILE A 59 -8.51 -14.87 -4.21
N LEU A 60 -8.57 -16.18 -3.96
CA LEU A 60 -7.38 -17.02 -3.91
C LEU A 60 -6.62 -17.02 -5.25
N LYS A 61 -7.32 -17.03 -6.39
CA LYS A 61 -6.75 -17.00 -7.74
C LYS A 61 -5.73 -15.87 -7.96
N VAL A 62 -5.91 -14.73 -7.29
CA VAL A 62 -5.09 -13.52 -7.49
C VAL A 62 -3.97 -13.40 -6.45
N LYS A 63 -3.90 -14.32 -5.48
CA LYS A 63 -2.87 -14.33 -4.43
C LYS A 63 -1.62 -15.13 -4.85
N GLU A 64 -0.54 -14.99 -4.08
CA GLU A 64 0.72 -15.72 -4.33
C GLU A 64 0.60 -17.22 -3.97
N ASP A 65 1.43 -18.08 -4.57
CA ASP A 65 1.49 -19.54 -4.34
C ASP A 65 1.45 -19.96 -2.86
N LYS A 66 2.10 -19.20 -1.98
CA LYS A 66 2.09 -19.43 -0.53
C LYS A 66 0.68 -19.43 0.08
N HIS A 67 -0.22 -18.60 -0.43
CA HIS A 67 -1.60 -18.51 0.02
C HIS A 67 -2.41 -19.75 -0.39
N PHE A 68 -2.08 -20.35 -1.53
CA PHE A 68 -2.69 -21.62 -1.95
C PHE A 68 -2.19 -22.80 -1.14
N GLU A 69 -0.90 -22.85 -0.80
CA GLU A 69 -0.37 -23.85 0.13
C GLU A 69 -1.01 -23.72 1.51
N ASN A 70 -1.22 -22.47 1.97
CA ASN A 70 -1.98 -22.21 3.18
C ASN A 70 -3.43 -22.69 3.08
N PHE A 71 -4.09 -22.48 1.93
CA PHE A 71 -5.44 -22.97 1.69
C PHE A 71 -5.52 -24.50 1.76
N LEU A 72 -4.62 -25.22 1.07
CA LEU A 72 -4.54 -26.68 1.18
C LEU A 72 -4.30 -27.14 2.62
N ALA A 73 -3.39 -26.46 3.33
CA ALA A 73 -3.13 -26.75 4.75
C ALA A 73 -4.32 -26.41 5.66
N VAL A 74 -5.24 -25.52 5.27
CA VAL A 74 -6.51 -25.27 5.97
C VAL A 74 -7.51 -26.37 5.65
N LEU A 75 -7.62 -26.81 4.40
CA LEU A 75 -8.48 -27.93 4.02
C LEU A 75 -8.10 -29.21 4.78
N ASP A 76 -6.80 -29.49 4.97
CA ASP A 76 -6.31 -30.65 5.75
C ASP A 76 -6.69 -30.60 7.24
N ARG A 77 -6.73 -29.40 7.81
CA ARG A 77 -6.99 -29.18 9.24
C ARG A 77 -8.47 -28.96 9.55
N THR A 78 -9.28 -28.79 8.52
CA THR A 78 -10.74 -28.71 8.59
C THR A 78 -11.35 -30.03 8.11
N ASN A 79 -12.68 -30.14 8.11
CA ASN A 79 -13.37 -31.34 7.64
C ASN A 79 -13.37 -31.50 6.11
N HIS A 80 -12.37 -30.94 5.41
CA HIS A 80 -12.28 -30.87 3.94
C HIS A 80 -11.02 -31.54 3.39
N LYS A 81 -10.40 -32.45 4.16
CA LYS A 81 -9.20 -33.19 3.73
C LYS A 81 -9.43 -33.92 2.40
N TYR A 82 -10.64 -34.44 2.16
CA TYR A 82 -10.99 -35.09 0.89
C TYR A 82 -10.91 -34.13 -0.31
N ILE A 83 -11.21 -32.83 -0.12
CA ILE A 83 -11.06 -31.80 -1.15
C ILE A 83 -9.57 -31.53 -1.40
N ALA A 84 -8.77 -31.42 -0.34
CA ALA A 84 -7.33 -31.23 -0.45
C ALA A 84 -6.65 -32.38 -1.21
N ASP A 85 -7.03 -33.61 -0.90
CA ASP A 85 -6.51 -34.82 -1.54
C ASP A 85 -6.97 -34.91 -3.01
N ALA A 86 -8.21 -34.55 -3.31
CA ALA A 86 -8.72 -34.45 -4.68
C ALA A 86 -7.93 -33.41 -5.50
N ILE A 87 -7.61 -32.24 -4.93
CA ILE A 87 -6.78 -31.22 -5.59
C ILE A 87 -5.35 -31.73 -5.81
N ARG A 88 -4.75 -32.46 -4.86
CA ARG A 88 -3.38 -32.98 -5.01
C ARG A 88 -3.27 -34.03 -6.11
N GLN A 89 -4.26 -34.91 -6.17
CA GLN A 89 -4.35 -36.03 -7.12
C GLN A 89 -4.87 -35.61 -8.49
N ALA A 90 -5.49 -34.42 -8.61
CA ALA A 90 -6.00 -33.93 -9.87
C ALA A 90 -4.88 -33.75 -10.90
N GLU A 91 -5.14 -34.32 -12.09
CA GLU A 91 -4.38 -34.02 -13.29
C GLU A 91 -4.80 -32.64 -13.80
N VAL A 92 -3.82 -31.89 -14.32
CA VAL A 92 -4.10 -30.63 -14.99
C VAL A 92 -4.84 -30.97 -16.29
N PRO A 93 -6.00 -30.36 -16.58
CA PRO A 93 -6.78 -30.68 -17.78
C PRO A 93 -5.89 -30.63 -19.03
N HIS A 94 -6.08 -31.60 -19.94
CA HIS A 94 -5.27 -31.70 -21.17
C HIS A 94 -5.40 -30.46 -22.08
N ASP A 95 -6.48 -29.68 -21.89
CA ASP A 95 -6.79 -28.41 -22.55
C ASP A 95 -6.54 -27.17 -21.64
N TYR A 96 -5.84 -27.34 -20.51
CA TYR A 96 -5.50 -26.23 -19.62
C TYR A 96 -4.44 -25.34 -20.28
N VAL A 97 -4.91 -24.24 -20.88
CA VAL A 97 -4.10 -23.09 -21.23
C VAL A 97 -3.99 -22.24 -19.96
N GLU A 98 -2.81 -22.20 -19.35
CA GLU A 98 -2.48 -21.18 -18.35
C GLU A 98 -2.87 -19.82 -18.94
N PRO A 99 -3.67 -18.97 -18.26
CA PRO A 99 -4.20 -17.76 -18.87
C PRO A 99 -3.04 -16.94 -19.43
N ALA A 100 -2.95 -16.94 -20.76
CA ALA A 100 -1.92 -16.22 -21.46
C ALA A 100 -2.10 -14.74 -21.11
N VAL A 101 -1.00 -14.13 -20.68
CA VAL A 101 -0.70 -12.74 -20.98
C VAL A 101 -1.06 -12.54 -22.45
N TYR A 102 -2.16 -11.83 -22.75
CA TYR A 102 -2.62 -11.64 -24.12
C TYR A 102 -1.52 -10.95 -24.94
N SER A 103 -0.90 -11.71 -25.84
CA SER A 103 -0.06 -11.21 -26.92
C SER A 103 -0.68 -11.58 -28.27
N GLU A 104 -1.06 -10.52 -28.99
CA GLU A 104 -1.12 -10.32 -30.44
C GLU A 104 -2.20 -11.03 -31.29
N ALA A 105 -2.97 -10.18 -31.99
CA ALA A 105 -3.34 -10.44 -33.38
C ALA A 105 -2.83 -9.26 -34.23
N THR A 106 -2.01 -9.58 -35.21
CA THR A 106 -1.53 -8.70 -36.28
C THR A 106 -2.61 -8.56 -37.35
N ALA A 107 -2.89 -7.32 -37.75
CA ALA A 107 -3.43 -7.01 -39.08
C ALA A 107 -2.92 -5.62 -39.50
N SER A 108 -2.10 -5.61 -40.54
CA SER A 108 -1.57 -4.43 -41.19
C SER A 108 -2.56 -3.89 -42.23
N THR A 109 -3.01 -2.64 -42.07
CA THR A 109 -3.44 -1.78 -43.20
C THR A 109 -3.36 -0.30 -42.82
N SER A 110 -2.52 0.43 -43.57
CA SER A 110 -2.56 1.84 -44.00
C SER A 110 -3.19 2.97 -43.13
N ARG A 111 -2.34 3.97 -42.84
CA ARG A 111 -2.53 5.44 -42.75
C ARG A 111 -3.96 5.99 -42.58
N CYS A 112 -4.21 6.75 -41.51
CA CYS A 112 -4.33 8.24 -41.55
C CYS A 112 -4.71 8.80 -40.16
N SER A 113 -4.30 10.05 -39.96
CA SER A 113 -4.48 10.92 -38.79
C SER A 113 -5.93 11.21 -38.40
N SER A 114 -6.26 11.12 -37.11
CA SER A 114 -7.02 12.15 -36.38
C SER A 114 -7.26 11.77 -34.90
N SER A 115 -7.23 12.79 -34.05
CA SER A 115 -7.61 12.81 -32.63
C SER A 115 -8.84 11.94 -32.35
N THR A 116 -8.69 10.92 -31.50
CA THR A 116 -9.84 10.17 -30.98
C THR A 116 -9.66 10.00 -29.48
N ARG A 117 -10.59 10.58 -28.72
CA ARG A 117 -10.74 10.40 -27.27
C ARG A 117 -10.80 8.90 -26.98
N ILE A 118 -9.97 8.43 -26.04
CA ILE A 118 -9.88 7.02 -25.67
C ILE A 118 -11.18 6.64 -24.94
N PRO A 119 -11.87 5.55 -25.33
CA PRO A 119 -13.14 5.17 -24.72
C PRO A 119 -12.96 4.75 -23.25
N HIS A 120 -13.86 5.23 -22.38
CA HIS A 120 -13.90 5.06 -20.93
C HIS A 120 -14.03 3.60 -20.40
N ASN A 121 -13.93 2.57 -21.25
CA ASN A 121 -14.19 1.17 -20.87
C ASN A 121 -12.94 0.27 -20.90
N ARG A 122 -11.77 0.82 -20.55
CA ARG A 122 -10.57 -0.01 -20.34
C ARG A 122 -10.56 -0.50 -18.89
N LEU A 123 -10.40 -1.81 -18.70
CA LEU A 123 -10.26 -2.46 -17.39
C LEU A 123 -9.30 -1.67 -16.48
N VAL A 124 -9.80 -1.24 -15.32
CA VAL A 124 -9.00 -0.55 -14.30
C VAL A 124 -8.39 -1.60 -13.38
N ASN A 125 -7.06 -1.61 -13.33
CA ASN A 125 -6.25 -2.42 -12.43
C ASN A 125 -6.14 -1.75 -11.06
N THR A 126 -5.83 -2.54 -10.04
CA THR A 126 -5.48 -2.05 -8.70
C THR A 126 -3.96 -1.91 -8.55
N ILE A 127 -3.50 -1.03 -7.67
CA ILE A 127 -2.09 -0.82 -7.34
C ILE A 127 -1.41 -2.14 -6.95
N SER A 128 -2.07 -2.96 -6.13
CA SER A 128 -1.56 -4.27 -5.67
C SER A 128 -1.35 -5.29 -6.80
N SER A 129 -2.04 -5.12 -7.94
CA SER A 129 -1.90 -5.99 -9.12
C SER A 129 -0.73 -5.60 -10.04
N LEU A 130 -0.14 -4.42 -9.85
CA LEU A 130 0.97 -3.94 -10.69
C LEU A 130 2.21 -4.81 -10.52
N ARG A 131 2.89 -5.09 -11.62
CA ARG A 131 4.13 -5.86 -11.67
C ARG A 131 5.14 -5.20 -12.61
N PRO A 132 6.46 -5.34 -12.37
CA PRO A 132 7.48 -4.86 -13.29
C PRO A 132 7.28 -5.46 -14.69
N SER A 133 7.56 -4.66 -15.72
CA SER A 133 7.45 -5.05 -17.13
C SER A 133 6.04 -5.42 -17.62
N HIS A 134 5.01 -5.35 -16.78
CA HIS A 134 3.62 -5.49 -17.21
C HIS A 134 3.21 -4.26 -18.02
N LYS A 135 2.74 -4.46 -19.25
CA LYS A 135 2.24 -3.39 -20.14
C LYS A 135 0.71 -3.43 -20.20
N GLY A 136 0.11 -2.33 -20.64
CA GLY A 136 -1.33 -2.25 -20.94
C GLY A 136 -2.24 -2.08 -19.71
N TRP A 137 -1.67 -1.85 -18.53
CA TRP A 137 -2.43 -1.52 -17.32
C TRP A 137 -2.91 -0.07 -17.31
N ARG A 138 -4.02 0.16 -16.61
CA ARG A 138 -4.55 1.48 -16.28
C ARG A 138 -5.05 1.43 -14.84
N ILE A 139 -4.65 2.36 -13.99
CA ILE A 139 -5.13 2.44 -12.59
C ILE A 139 -5.91 3.74 -12.41
N CYS A 140 -6.84 3.76 -11.46
CA CYS A 140 -7.55 4.96 -11.01
C CYS A 140 -7.15 5.23 -9.56
N VAL A 141 -6.49 6.35 -9.31
CA VAL A 141 -5.81 6.61 -8.03
C VAL A 141 -5.96 8.05 -7.59
N ARG A 142 -6.01 8.26 -6.28
CA ARG A 142 -5.95 9.60 -5.68
C ARG A 142 -4.52 10.01 -5.40
N VAL A 143 -4.18 11.28 -5.67
CA VAL A 143 -2.92 11.86 -5.22
C VAL A 143 -3.00 12.12 -3.71
N THR A 144 -2.28 11.33 -2.92
CA THR A 144 -2.24 11.51 -1.46
C THR A 144 -1.14 12.45 -1.01
N ASN A 145 -0.08 12.58 -1.82
CA ASN A 145 1.07 13.45 -1.50
C ASN A 145 1.78 13.91 -2.77
N LYS A 146 2.17 15.19 -2.84
CA LYS A 146 3.03 15.75 -3.89
C LYS A 146 4.16 16.58 -3.29
N ASN A 147 5.40 16.18 -3.53
CA ASN A 147 6.57 16.93 -3.06
C ASN A 147 6.92 18.09 -3.98
N MET A 148 7.49 19.16 -3.41
CA MET A 148 8.14 20.22 -4.19
C MET A 148 9.25 19.69 -5.10
N ILE A 149 9.46 20.36 -6.23
CA ILE A 149 10.53 20.03 -7.18
C ILE A 149 11.90 20.12 -6.49
N SER A 150 12.65 19.03 -6.57
CA SER A 150 14.03 18.93 -6.07
C SER A 150 15.00 18.98 -7.23
N LYS A 151 15.95 19.93 -7.18
CA LYS A 151 17.06 20.04 -8.13
C LYS A 151 18.29 19.33 -7.60
N TYR A 152 18.96 18.57 -8.45
CA TYR A 152 20.18 17.84 -8.11
C TYR A 152 21.18 17.85 -9.27
N LYS A 153 22.47 17.71 -8.96
CA LYS A 153 23.53 17.63 -9.99
C LYS A 153 23.84 16.17 -10.29
N LYS A 154 23.85 15.79 -11.57
CA LYS A 154 24.24 14.45 -12.03
C LYS A 154 24.91 14.55 -13.39
N TYR A 155 26.04 13.88 -13.58
CA TYR A 155 26.82 13.88 -14.83
C TYR A 155 27.05 15.27 -15.44
N GLY A 156 27.58 16.22 -14.65
CA GLY A 156 27.96 17.54 -15.15
C GLY A 156 26.81 18.55 -15.35
N GLY A 157 25.54 18.11 -15.31
CA GLY A 157 24.36 18.97 -15.49
C GLY A 157 23.44 19.08 -14.28
N TRP A 158 22.63 20.14 -14.26
CA TRP A 158 21.50 20.28 -13.34
C TRP A 158 20.33 19.44 -13.83
N ASN A 159 19.77 18.64 -12.93
CA ASN A 159 18.60 17.81 -13.17
C ASN A 159 17.52 18.15 -12.13
N GLN A 160 16.29 17.78 -12.42
CA GLN A 160 15.16 17.95 -11.52
C GLN A 160 14.34 16.67 -11.39
N ARG A 161 13.66 16.53 -10.25
CA ARG A 161 12.68 15.48 -9.99
C ARG A 161 11.63 15.97 -9.01
N PHE A 162 10.47 15.33 -9.03
CA PHE A 162 9.53 15.37 -7.91
C PHE A 162 9.00 13.97 -7.61
N ASN A 163 8.53 13.79 -6.39
CA ASN A 163 7.93 12.54 -5.93
C ASN A 163 6.45 12.79 -5.64
N VAL A 164 5.63 11.78 -5.91
CA VAL A 164 4.19 11.81 -5.70
C VAL A 164 3.74 10.43 -5.21
N SER A 165 2.83 10.41 -4.23
CA SER A 165 2.25 9.18 -3.68
C SER A 165 0.82 9.04 -4.19
N PHE A 166 0.51 7.87 -4.73
CA PHE A 166 -0.82 7.52 -5.20
C PHE A 166 -1.45 6.45 -4.31
N ALA A 167 -2.77 6.48 -4.14
CA ALA A 167 -3.50 5.46 -3.40
C ALA A 167 -4.81 5.05 -4.08
N ASP A 168 -5.16 3.77 -3.91
CA ASP A 168 -6.46 3.17 -4.17
C ASP A 168 -6.88 2.26 -3.00
N ASP A 169 -8.00 1.56 -3.15
CA ASP A 169 -8.54 0.62 -2.16
C ASP A 169 -7.58 -0.54 -1.81
N SER A 170 -6.64 -0.84 -2.71
CA SER A 170 -5.71 -1.95 -2.59
C SER A 170 -4.37 -1.58 -1.96
N GLY A 171 -4.06 -0.28 -1.88
CA GLY A 171 -2.85 0.21 -1.22
C GLY A 171 -2.32 1.53 -1.79
N SER A 172 -1.04 1.78 -1.57
CA SER A 172 -0.36 2.98 -2.06
C SER A 172 0.88 2.64 -2.89
N ILE A 173 1.24 3.50 -3.84
CA ILE A 173 2.47 3.39 -4.62
C ILE A 173 3.18 4.74 -4.68
N GLU A 174 4.50 4.69 -4.49
CA GLU A 174 5.37 5.86 -4.63
C GLU A 174 5.79 6.01 -6.09
N ALA A 175 5.64 7.21 -6.64
CA ALA A 175 6.04 7.53 -8.00
C ALA A 175 7.07 8.67 -8.03
N VAL A 176 7.91 8.66 -9.06
CA VAL A 176 8.92 9.71 -9.29
C VAL A 176 8.93 10.12 -10.76
N ALA A 177 8.97 11.43 -11.01
CA ALA A 177 9.20 12.00 -12.33
C ALA A 177 10.59 12.64 -12.38
N PHE A 178 11.26 12.54 -13.53
CA PHE A 178 12.59 13.12 -13.76
C PHE A 178 12.60 14.00 -15.02
N GLY A 179 13.44 15.03 -15.03
CA GLY A 179 13.67 15.84 -16.24
C GLY A 179 12.39 16.44 -16.80
N GLU A 180 12.11 16.21 -18.08
CA GLU A 180 10.93 16.76 -18.79
C GLU A 180 9.59 16.26 -18.23
N ALA A 181 9.55 15.06 -17.64
CA ALA A 181 8.35 14.55 -16.97
C ALA A 181 7.96 15.42 -15.76
N VAL A 182 8.93 16.13 -15.15
CA VAL A 182 8.63 17.11 -14.10
C VAL A 182 7.80 18.25 -14.66
N ASP A 183 8.27 18.85 -15.76
CA ASP A 183 7.62 20.01 -16.38
C ASP A 183 6.22 19.65 -16.90
N LYS A 184 6.04 18.41 -17.35
CA LYS A 184 4.75 17.89 -17.84
C LYS A 184 3.74 17.61 -16.73
N PHE A 185 4.16 16.95 -15.65
CA PHE A 185 3.20 16.38 -14.68
C PHE A 185 3.08 17.15 -13.37
N TYR A 186 4.02 18.04 -13.04
CA TYR A 186 4.03 18.69 -11.73
C TYR A 186 2.83 19.62 -11.50
N GLU A 187 2.47 20.42 -12.51
CA GLU A 187 1.29 21.30 -12.47
C GLU A 187 -0.02 20.52 -12.72
N LEU A 188 0.05 19.41 -13.46
CA LEU A 188 -1.12 18.57 -13.76
C LEU A 188 -1.65 17.83 -12.53
N LEU A 189 -0.74 17.28 -11.72
CA LEU A 189 -1.09 16.48 -10.54
C LEU A 189 -1.34 17.41 -9.35
N GLU A 190 -2.54 17.39 -8.79
CA GLU A 190 -2.89 18.13 -7.58
C GLU A 190 -3.24 17.16 -6.46
N GLU A 191 -2.90 17.51 -5.22
CA GLU A 191 -3.27 16.67 -4.06
C GLU A 191 -4.79 16.54 -3.97
N GLN A 192 -5.25 15.38 -3.48
CA GLN A 192 -6.65 14.98 -3.30
C GLN A 192 -7.46 14.72 -4.58
N LYS A 193 -7.00 15.17 -5.75
CA LYS A 193 -7.64 14.83 -7.02
C LYS A 193 -7.37 13.39 -7.45
N VAL A 194 -8.29 12.84 -8.22
CA VAL A 194 -8.26 11.46 -8.74
C VAL A 194 -7.82 11.46 -10.20
N TYR A 195 -6.94 10.54 -10.57
CA TYR A 195 -6.40 10.43 -11.92
C TYR A 195 -6.39 9.00 -12.41
N TYR A 196 -6.64 8.84 -13.71
CA TYR A 196 -6.28 7.63 -14.43
C TYR A 196 -4.83 7.70 -14.88
N ILE A 197 -4.05 6.66 -14.56
CA ILE A 197 -2.64 6.58 -14.92
C ILE A 197 -2.39 5.31 -15.73
N SER A 198 -1.64 5.43 -16.83
CA SER A 198 -1.19 4.29 -17.65
C SER A 198 0.14 4.59 -18.33
N GLY A 199 0.87 3.52 -18.70
CA GLY A 199 2.12 3.65 -19.46
C GLY A 199 3.36 4.05 -18.65
N ALA A 200 3.24 4.18 -17.33
CA ALA A 200 4.41 4.42 -16.47
C ALA A 200 5.27 3.16 -16.30
N THR A 201 6.53 3.33 -15.89
CA THR A 201 7.41 2.18 -15.62
C THR A 201 7.26 1.71 -14.17
N ILE A 202 6.91 0.45 -13.95
CA ILE A 202 6.92 -0.18 -12.63
C ILE A 202 8.28 -0.83 -12.36
N LYS A 203 8.91 -0.50 -11.24
CA LYS A 203 10.19 -1.07 -10.79
C LYS A 203 10.08 -1.65 -9.39
N LYS A 204 10.99 -2.54 -9.04
CA LYS A 204 11.11 -3.03 -7.66
C LYS A 204 11.41 -1.86 -6.74
N ALA A 205 10.66 -1.79 -5.65
CA ALA A 205 10.77 -0.70 -4.70
C ALA A 205 12.15 -0.67 -4.05
N LYS A 206 12.68 0.53 -3.83
CA LYS A 206 13.85 0.68 -2.96
C LYS A 206 13.39 0.56 -1.51
N SER A 207 13.60 -0.62 -0.92
CA SER A 207 13.23 -0.99 0.47
C SER A 207 13.33 0.15 1.49
N ASN A 208 14.36 0.99 1.40
CA ASN A 208 14.61 2.06 2.37
C ASN A 208 13.63 3.25 2.28
N PHE A 209 12.90 3.40 1.17
CA PHE A 209 12.08 4.59 0.87
C PHE A 209 10.60 4.29 0.60
N SER A 210 10.23 3.04 0.32
CA SER A 210 8.83 2.66 0.12
C SER A 210 8.34 1.78 1.26
N GLN A 211 7.14 2.13 1.72
CA GLN A 211 6.39 1.43 2.74
C GLN A 211 5.08 0.94 2.11
N GLY A 212 4.74 -0.33 2.33
CA GLY A 212 3.48 -0.93 1.88
C GLY A 212 3.53 -1.67 0.54
N ASN A 213 4.20 -1.15 -0.49
CA ASN A 213 4.27 -1.81 -1.81
C ASN A 213 5.68 -2.30 -2.16
N ALA A 214 5.76 -3.49 -2.79
CA ALA A 214 7.00 -4.08 -3.30
C ALA A 214 7.51 -3.41 -4.59
N TYR A 215 6.78 -2.42 -5.10
CA TYR A 215 7.10 -1.69 -6.33
C TYR A 215 7.01 -0.17 -6.17
N ASP A 216 7.86 0.54 -6.92
CA ASP A 216 7.82 1.98 -7.15
C ASP A 216 7.45 2.24 -8.62
N MET A 217 6.88 3.41 -8.90
CA MET A 217 6.54 3.86 -10.25
C MET A 217 7.49 4.97 -10.73
N ILE A 218 7.85 4.95 -12.01
CA ILE A 218 8.54 6.06 -12.68
C ILE A 218 7.60 6.64 -13.73
N LEU A 219 7.30 7.91 -13.59
CA LEU A 219 6.54 8.68 -14.57
C LEU A 219 7.51 9.05 -15.71
N GLU A 220 7.35 8.37 -16.83
CA GLU A 220 8.12 8.59 -18.05
C GLU A 220 7.41 9.66 -18.92
N ASN A 221 8.10 10.23 -19.91
CA ASN A 221 7.54 11.26 -20.78
C ASN A 221 6.27 10.82 -21.54
N ASP A 222 6.16 9.53 -21.86
CA ASP A 222 5.02 8.90 -22.54
C ASP A 222 3.94 8.37 -21.57
N THR A 223 4.12 8.55 -20.25
CA THR A 223 3.08 8.25 -19.27
C THR A 223 1.84 9.10 -19.57
N ASN A 224 0.68 8.44 -19.56
CA ASN A 224 -0.62 9.08 -19.73
C ASN A 224 -1.28 9.26 -18.37
N ILE A 225 -1.63 10.50 -18.04
CA ILE A 225 -2.28 10.91 -16.80
C ILE A 225 -3.50 11.74 -17.19
N GLU A 226 -4.69 11.25 -16.87
CA GLU A 226 -5.97 11.90 -17.18
C GLU A 226 -6.71 12.18 -15.88
N LEU A 227 -7.21 13.41 -15.70
CA LEU A 227 -8.05 13.75 -14.54
C LEU A 227 -9.35 12.94 -14.59
N CYS A 228 -9.75 12.37 -13.46
CA CYS A 228 -11.04 11.71 -13.32
C CYS A 228 -12.08 12.74 -12.85
N GLU A 229 -12.99 13.14 -13.73
CA GLU A 229 -14.06 14.10 -13.41
C GLU A 229 -15.20 13.47 -12.59
N GLU A 230 -15.29 12.14 -12.55
CA GLU A 230 -16.34 11.38 -11.84
C GLU A 230 -15.89 10.89 -10.45
N GLU A 231 -15.14 11.71 -9.71
CA GLU A 231 -14.54 11.29 -8.43
C GLU A 231 -15.57 10.92 -7.34
N ASP A 232 -16.75 11.54 -7.35
CA ASP A 232 -17.83 11.29 -6.37
C ASP A 232 -18.39 9.87 -6.43
N ASN A 233 -18.22 9.17 -7.56
CA ASN A 233 -18.69 7.81 -7.76
C ASN A 233 -17.63 6.75 -7.44
N LEU A 234 -16.44 7.16 -7.01
CA LEU A 234 -15.30 6.28 -6.77
C LEU A 234 -15.03 6.13 -5.27
N ASP A 235 -15.09 4.89 -4.79
CA ASP A 235 -14.75 4.52 -3.40
C ASP A 235 -13.21 4.42 -3.24
N LEU A 236 -12.53 5.55 -3.43
CA LEU A 236 -11.08 5.67 -3.23
C LEU A 236 -10.77 6.29 -1.85
N PRO A 237 -9.69 5.90 -1.17
CA PRO A 237 -9.34 6.45 0.15
C PRO A 237 -9.15 7.97 0.09
N THR A 238 -9.96 8.72 0.83
CA THR A 238 -9.84 10.19 1.00
C THR A 238 -8.81 10.55 2.05
N GLU A 239 -8.60 9.64 3.01
CA GLU A 239 -7.64 9.82 4.09
C GLU A 239 -6.26 9.25 3.72
N ILE A 240 -5.24 9.77 4.41
CA ILE A 240 -3.87 9.25 4.31
C ILE A 240 -3.87 7.81 4.85
N SER A 241 -3.51 6.85 4.01
CA SER A 241 -3.29 5.46 4.45
C SER A 241 -1.93 5.34 5.14
N TYR A 242 -1.89 4.65 6.27
CA TYR A 242 -0.69 4.44 7.08
C TYR A 242 -0.33 2.96 7.15
N ASN A 243 0.97 2.64 7.13
CA ASN A 243 1.47 1.31 7.42
C ASN A 243 2.27 1.32 8.74
N PHE A 244 1.56 1.50 9.86
CA PHE A 244 2.19 1.76 11.15
C PHE A 244 3.13 0.63 11.59
N VAL A 245 4.33 1.00 12.00
CA VAL A 245 5.31 0.12 12.63
C VAL A 245 5.47 0.53 14.09
N ARG A 246 5.41 -0.46 14.99
CA ARG A 246 5.62 -0.25 16.43
C ARG A 246 7.01 0.31 16.71
N ILE A 247 7.13 1.13 17.75
CA ILE A 247 8.37 1.83 18.08
C ILE A 247 9.50 0.85 18.40
N ASP A 248 9.21 -0.26 19.09
CA ASP A 248 10.18 -1.31 19.41
C ASP A 248 10.73 -2.10 18.20
N LYS A 249 10.16 -1.90 17.01
CA LYS A 249 10.56 -2.61 15.77
C LYS A 249 11.29 -1.70 14.78
N LEU A 250 11.63 -0.49 15.18
CA LEU A 250 12.25 0.49 14.29
C LEU A 250 13.75 0.22 14.14
N GLU A 251 14.21 0.07 12.90
CA GLU A 251 15.63 -0.05 12.55
C GLU A 251 16.12 1.14 11.71
N PRO A 252 17.33 1.68 11.97
CA PRO A 252 17.80 2.91 11.34
C PRO A 252 18.06 2.72 9.84
N GLY A 253 17.95 3.83 9.09
CA GLY A 253 18.25 3.84 7.64
C GLY A 253 17.05 3.57 6.73
N ARG A 254 15.82 3.74 7.25
CA ARG A 254 14.57 3.53 6.53
C ARG A 254 13.49 4.55 6.92
N LEU A 255 12.50 4.74 6.04
CA LEU A 255 11.27 5.47 6.34
C LEU A 255 10.26 4.60 7.10
N TYR A 256 9.61 5.17 8.12
CA TYR A 256 8.52 4.55 8.86
C TYR A 256 7.29 5.45 8.95
N ASP A 257 6.14 4.80 8.94
CA ASP A 257 4.88 5.33 9.42
C ASP A 257 4.77 4.91 10.89
N VAL A 258 4.60 5.86 11.81
CA VAL A 258 4.55 5.61 13.25
C VAL A 258 3.35 6.33 13.83
N VAL A 259 2.67 5.70 14.78
CA VAL A 259 1.62 6.32 15.59
C VAL A 259 1.95 6.14 17.06
N GLY A 260 1.76 7.19 17.85
CA GLY A 260 2.04 7.15 19.28
C GLY A 260 1.51 8.38 20.00
N VAL A 261 1.53 8.33 21.32
CA VAL A 261 1.17 9.46 22.18
C VAL A 261 2.35 10.40 22.33
N VAL A 262 2.10 11.71 22.24
CA VAL A 262 3.09 12.73 22.53
C VAL A 262 3.25 12.83 24.05
N LYS A 263 4.35 12.32 24.59
CA LYS A 263 4.63 12.35 26.04
C LYS A 263 5.17 13.71 26.48
N ASP A 264 6.10 14.26 25.73
CA ASP A 264 6.75 15.55 26.01
C ASP A 264 7.20 16.20 24.69
N HIS A 265 7.42 17.51 24.70
CA HIS A 265 8.00 18.23 23.59
C HIS A 265 8.94 19.34 24.09
N GLN A 266 10.17 19.36 23.58
CA GLN A 266 11.20 20.30 24.04
C GLN A 266 11.75 21.13 22.91
N LEU A 267 11.81 22.44 23.10
CA LEU A 267 12.48 23.35 22.18
C LEU A 267 14.00 23.25 22.39
N LYS A 268 14.71 22.81 21.36
CA LYS A 268 16.18 22.80 21.31
C LYS A 268 16.67 23.86 20.33
N THR A 269 17.43 24.83 20.84
CA THR A 269 18.07 25.87 20.03
C THR A 269 19.52 25.49 19.76
N ILE A 270 19.89 25.37 18.48
CA ILE A 270 21.26 25.10 18.05
C ILE A 270 21.70 26.25 17.13
N GLY A 271 22.44 27.19 17.69
CA GLY A 271 22.86 28.41 16.99
C GLY A 271 21.66 29.26 16.56
N LYS A 272 21.55 29.56 15.26
CA LYS A 272 20.43 30.34 14.69
C LYS A 272 19.17 29.51 14.41
N TRP A 273 19.21 28.19 14.59
CA TRP A 273 18.10 27.30 14.26
C TRP A 273 17.44 26.78 15.53
N SER A 274 16.12 26.90 15.61
CA SER A 274 15.29 26.26 16.63
C SER A 274 14.62 25.01 16.06
N ARG A 275 14.68 23.92 16.82
CA ARG A 275 14.00 22.65 16.51
C ARG A 275 13.20 22.21 17.72
N ILE A 276 12.07 21.59 17.48
CA ILE A 276 11.24 20.99 18.53
C ILE A 276 11.42 19.49 18.46
N GLU A 277 11.80 18.89 19.58
CA GLU A 277 11.91 17.44 19.73
C GLU A 277 10.65 16.95 20.43
N VAL A 278 9.80 16.24 19.68
CA VAL A 278 8.55 15.65 20.17
C VAL A 278 8.84 14.21 20.56
N GLN A 279 8.60 13.83 21.82
CA GLN A 279 8.80 12.47 22.30
C GLN A 279 7.53 11.66 22.07
N ILE A 280 7.62 10.65 21.20
CA ILE A 280 6.50 9.79 20.83
C ILE A 280 6.65 8.46 21.55
N VAL A 281 5.60 7.99 22.20
CA VAL A 281 5.56 6.73 22.93
C VAL A 281 4.39 5.85 22.49
N ASP A 282 4.53 4.54 22.64
CA ASP A 282 3.46 3.58 22.32
C ASP A 282 3.36 2.46 23.38
N GLN A 283 2.49 1.49 23.12
CA GLN A 283 2.26 0.32 23.97
C GLN A 283 3.49 -0.59 24.13
N SER A 284 4.55 -0.39 23.36
CA SER A 284 5.80 -1.14 23.49
C SER A 284 6.67 -0.62 24.64
N LYS A 285 6.26 0.47 25.31
CA LYS A 285 7.04 1.15 26.36
C LYS A 285 8.36 1.75 25.87
N MET A 286 8.51 1.88 24.56
CA MET A 286 9.64 2.57 23.94
C MET A 286 9.26 4.01 23.60
N MET A 287 10.27 4.87 23.53
CA MET A 287 10.16 6.27 23.14
C MET A 287 11.07 6.53 21.94
N VAL A 288 10.51 7.18 20.92
CA VAL A 288 11.28 7.72 19.80
C VAL A 288 11.08 9.23 19.69
N PRO A 289 12.17 10.02 19.67
CA PRO A 289 12.08 11.45 19.43
C PRO A 289 11.86 11.75 17.94
N LEU A 290 10.92 12.63 17.63
CA LEU A 290 10.68 13.21 16.32
C LEU A 290 11.20 14.65 16.28
N THR A 291 12.09 14.95 15.34
CA THR A 291 12.63 16.30 15.15
C THR A 291 11.80 17.09 14.15
N LEU A 292 11.17 18.18 14.61
CA LEU A 292 10.38 19.11 13.80
C LEU A 292 10.99 20.53 13.82
N SER A 293 10.69 21.33 12.81
CA SER A 293 11.02 22.75 12.81
C SER A 293 9.95 23.57 13.54
N LYS A 294 10.26 24.82 13.91
CA LYS A 294 9.26 25.70 14.55
C LYS A 294 7.98 25.87 13.71
N LYS A 295 8.13 26.07 12.39
CA LYS A 295 7.02 26.19 11.44
C LYS A 295 6.14 24.95 11.37
N ASP A 296 6.71 23.77 11.59
CA ASP A 296 5.96 22.51 11.58
C ASP A 296 5.00 22.41 12.77
N VAL A 297 5.35 23.03 13.91
CA VAL A 297 4.61 22.92 15.17
C VAL A 297 3.73 24.16 15.44
N GLU A 298 3.92 25.27 14.73
CA GLU A 298 3.12 26.50 14.89
C GLU A 298 1.60 26.25 14.82
N ASN A 299 1.17 25.23 14.07
CA ASN A 299 -0.24 24.87 13.91
C ASN A 299 -0.60 23.52 14.56
N LEU A 300 0.27 22.93 15.39
CA LEU A 300 0.00 21.67 16.07
C LEU A 300 -0.33 21.93 17.53
N ASP A 301 -1.52 21.50 17.95
CA ASP A 301 -1.83 21.42 19.36
C ASP A 301 -1.18 20.16 19.96
N LEU A 302 -0.08 20.35 20.69
CA LEU A 302 0.62 19.29 21.40
C LEU A 302 0.20 19.20 22.89
N SER A 303 -0.84 19.93 23.29
CA SER A 303 -1.31 19.94 24.67
C SER A 303 -2.16 18.69 25.00
N GLY A 304 -2.12 18.26 26.26
CA GLY A 304 -2.97 17.15 26.73
C GLY A 304 -2.56 15.76 26.22
N ASN A 305 -1.28 15.54 25.93
CA ASN A 305 -0.74 14.26 25.45
C ASN A 305 -1.53 13.68 24.25
N PRO A 306 -1.60 14.40 23.12
CA PRO A 306 -2.38 13.96 21.98
C PRO A 306 -1.71 12.76 21.29
N VAL A 307 -2.48 12.06 20.48
CA VAL A 307 -1.92 11.05 19.55
C VAL A 307 -1.38 11.77 18.33
N ILE A 308 -0.20 11.37 17.86
CA ILE A 308 0.37 11.83 16.60
C ILE A 308 0.57 10.61 15.68
N ALA A 309 0.02 10.68 14.46
CA ALA A 309 0.40 9.80 13.37
C ALA A 309 1.39 10.51 12.45
N VAL A 310 2.50 9.86 12.15
CA VAL A 310 3.59 10.37 11.32
C VAL A 310 3.75 9.42 10.14
N LYS A 311 3.54 9.91 8.91
CA LYS A 311 3.77 9.15 7.69
C LYS A 311 5.13 9.48 7.10
N GLY A 312 5.93 8.47 6.80
CA GLY A 312 7.15 8.60 6.01
C GLY A 312 8.26 9.40 6.71
N ALA A 313 8.52 9.15 7.99
CA ALA A 313 9.65 9.75 8.72
C ALA A 313 10.90 8.86 8.65
N TRP A 314 12.08 9.46 8.43
CA TRP A 314 13.33 8.72 8.32
C TRP A 314 13.93 8.45 9.69
N LEU A 315 14.10 7.18 10.05
CA LEU A 315 14.80 6.84 11.29
C LEU A 315 16.31 6.97 11.10
N LYS A 316 16.90 7.95 11.77
CA LYS A 316 18.34 8.22 11.75
C LYS A 316 18.98 7.79 13.06
N ASN A 317 20.13 7.11 12.97
CA ASN A 317 21.05 6.93 14.09
C ASN A 317 22.21 7.91 13.95
N SER A 318 22.48 8.68 14.99
CA SER A 318 23.60 9.62 15.05
C SER A 318 24.28 9.49 16.41
N HIS A 319 25.51 8.96 16.43
CA HIS A 319 26.29 8.76 17.66
C HIS A 319 25.54 7.95 18.74
N GLY A 320 24.80 6.91 18.33
CA GLY A 320 24.01 6.08 19.25
C GLY A 320 22.64 6.65 19.62
N HIS A 321 22.30 7.86 19.17
CA HIS A 321 20.96 8.43 19.35
C HIS A 321 20.10 8.19 18.12
N MET A 322 18.99 7.46 18.30
CA MET A 322 18.00 7.22 17.27
C MET A 322 16.86 8.23 17.35
N TYR A 323 16.48 8.78 16.20
CA TYR A 323 15.38 9.75 16.10
C TYR A 323 14.72 9.70 14.73
N LEU A 324 13.42 10.00 14.71
CA LEU A 324 12.66 10.23 13.50
C LEU A 324 12.98 11.63 12.97
N LYS A 325 13.43 11.69 11.73
CA LYS A 325 13.70 12.92 11.01
C LYS A 325 12.59 13.17 9.99
N LYS A 326 12.00 14.36 10.04
CA LYS A 326 11.10 14.84 9.00
C LYS A 326 11.81 14.88 7.63
N MET A 327 11.20 14.24 6.65
CA MET A 327 11.55 14.26 5.23
C MET A 327 10.57 15.18 4.48
N PRO A 328 10.87 15.58 3.22
CA PRO A 328 9.96 16.43 2.44
C PRO A 328 8.55 15.84 2.27
N ASN A 329 8.43 14.51 2.19
CA ASN A 329 7.16 13.79 2.09
C ASN A 329 6.53 13.44 3.45
N THR A 330 7.17 13.78 4.56
CA THR A 330 6.63 13.43 5.88
C THR A 330 5.39 14.27 6.17
N LYS A 331 4.26 13.60 6.38
CA LYS A 331 3.02 14.21 6.86
C LYS A 331 2.78 13.76 8.30
N PHE A 332 2.19 14.63 9.12
CA PHE A 332 1.75 14.27 10.46
C PHE A 332 0.34 14.80 10.71
N LYS A 333 -0.47 14.02 11.43
CA LYS A 333 -1.85 14.36 11.83
C LYS A 333 -1.94 14.17 13.35
N ILE A 334 -2.44 15.19 14.03
CA ILE A 334 -2.73 15.16 15.47
C ILE A 334 -4.14 14.61 15.64
N ASN A 335 -4.30 13.69 16.59
CA ASN A 335 -5.54 12.95 16.88
C ASN A 335 -6.20 12.47 15.57
N PRO A 336 -5.48 11.65 14.77
CA PRO A 336 -6.06 11.11 13.55
C PRO A 336 -7.27 10.23 13.90
N ASP A 337 -8.28 10.24 13.02
CA ASP A 337 -9.47 9.39 13.14
C ASP A 337 -9.14 7.97 12.67
N THR A 338 -8.36 7.25 13.46
CA THR A 338 -7.96 5.86 13.19
C THR A 338 -8.15 4.99 14.42
N HIS A 339 -8.35 3.69 14.19
CA HIS A 339 -8.51 2.72 15.28
C HIS A 339 -7.29 2.69 16.22
N GLU A 340 -6.07 2.80 15.67
CA GLU A 340 -4.84 2.84 16.46
C GLU A 340 -4.78 4.06 17.37
N SER A 341 -5.31 5.19 16.91
CA SER A 341 -5.37 6.44 17.68
C SER A 341 -6.24 6.27 18.94
N ASP A 342 -7.44 5.73 18.77
CA ASP A 342 -8.37 5.42 19.86
C ASP A 342 -7.75 4.47 20.88
N LEU A 343 -7.09 3.40 20.41
CA LEU A 343 -6.44 2.41 21.25
C LEU A 343 -5.31 3.03 22.09
N LEU A 344 -4.47 3.86 21.46
CA LEU A 344 -3.36 4.53 22.13
C LEU A 344 -3.84 5.52 23.17
N GLN A 345 -4.88 6.30 22.85
CA GLN A 345 -5.44 7.27 23.79
C GLN A 345 -6.02 6.58 25.03
N ARG A 346 -6.81 5.50 24.85
CA ARG A 346 -7.35 4.71 25.97
C ARG A 346 -6.27 4.07 26.82
N TRP A 347 -5.26 3.48 26.17
CA TRP A 347 -4.14 2.86 26.87
C TRP A 347 -3.35 3.88 27.70
N PHE A 348 -3.04 5.05 27.14
CA PHE A 348 -2.27 6.06 27.85
C PHE A 348 -3.02 6.63 29.05
N ALA A 349 -4.33 6.88 28.89
CA ALA A 349 -5.20 7.33 29.97
C ALA A 349 -5.29 6.31 31.13
N ARG A 350 -5.30 5.01 30.83
CA ARG A 350 -5.41 3.97 31.86
C ARG A 350 -4.11 3.72 32.61
N GLU A 351 -3.00 3.58 31.89
CA GLU A 351 -1.73 3.11 32.47
C GLU A 351 -0.51 3.81 31.89
N GLY A 352 -0.52 4.19 30.61
CA GLY A 352 0.67 4.71 29.92
C GLY A 352 1.25 6.00 30.50
N HIS A 353 0.41 6.85 31.11
CA HIS A 353 0.85 8.09 31.77
C HIS A 353 1.77 7.85 32.98
N GLN A 354 1.73 6.67 33.60
CA GLN A 354 2.56 6.31 34.77
C GLN A 354 3.83 5.55 34.39
N ILE A 355 4.01 5.23 33.12
CA ILE A 355 5.11 4.40 32.64
C ILE A 355 6.36 5.27 32.37
N GLU A 356 7.52 4.78 32.83
CA GLU A 356 8.81 5.22 32.32
C GLU A 356 9.11 4.53 30.99
N PHE A 357 9.50 5.32 29.99
CA PHE A 357 9.73 4.82 28.63
C PHE A 357 11.22 4.79 28.35
N GLU A 358 11.66 3.68 27.77
CA GLU A 358 13.03 3.50 27.33
C GLU A 358 13.22 4.15 25.95
N LYS A 359 14.36 4.81 25.73
CA LYS A 359 14.68 5.37 24.41
C LYS A 359 15.12 4.24 23.48
N ILE A 360 14.67 4.27 22.22
CA ILE A 360 15.16 3.36 21.18
C ILE A 360 16.62 3.59 20.80
#